data_AF-A0A0F4GXW4-F1
#
_entry.id   AF-A0A0F4GXW4-F1
#
_cell.length_a   1.000
_cell.length_b   1.000
_cell.length_c   1.000
_cell.angle_alpha   90.00
_cell.angle_beta   90.00
_cell.angle_gamma   90.00
#
_symmetry.space_group_name_H-M   'P 1'
#
loop_
_entity.id
_entity.type
_entity.pdbx_description
1 polymer ?
#
loop_
_entity_poly.entity_id
_entity_poly.type
_entity_poly.pdbx_seq_one_letter_code
_entity_poly.pdbx_strand_id
1 'polypeptide(L)'
;MAGKGTPNGIGKSLQNLHLDLDGHEMPPSPAPSSPSNGRRRFALATELVYTESDDQHNASSFPIYQSATFKGGPGQEYDYTRSGNPTRTHLERHLAKIMSANRCLAVTSGMGALDVITRVLKPGDEVLTGDDLYGGSNRLLTYLKNNGGIIVRHVDTTSLDAVSEAVNKNTAMVLLESPTNPLIKICDIAAISNLAHTANPNAIVAVDNTMLSPYLQNPLDLGADVVYESGTKYLSGHHDIMAGVIACNNTALADKFYFMINSTGCGLSPGDCNLLMRGIKTLSVRMDKQQANAQAIAEYLETHGFKVRFPGLKSHPQYALHWSQARGAGAVLSFETGSIALSERIVESTKLFGISVSFGCVNSLISMPCRMSHASIDPATRKARALPEDIIRLCIGIEDLDDLRDDLAQALVRAGAVRLTEEGFVALKEGETVEGNGAGAEDEVVGEAGTSKIVVDQP
;
A
#
# COMPACT_ATOMS: atom_id res chain seq x y z
N MET A 1 9.12 -62.81 35.52
CA MET A 1 8.22 -63.68 34.73
C MET A 1 7.48 -62.81 33.73
N ALA A 2 7.47 -63.24 32.46
CA ALA A 2 6.59 -62.92 31.31
C ALA A 2 5.89 -61.55 31.24
N GLY A 3 5.85 -60.81 30.13
CA GLY A 3 6.19 -61.12 28.74
C GLY A 3 5.26 -60.34 27.79
N LYS A 4 5.88 -59.59 26.86
CA LYS A 4 5.48 -59.18 25.49
C LYS A 4 4.05 -58.70 25.16
N GLY A 5 4.01 -57.54 24.47
CA GLY A 5 3.01 -57.17 23.46
C GLY A 5 3.44 -55.95 22.63
N THR A 6 3.84 -56.17 21.38
CA THR A 6 4.31 -55.20 20.35
C THR A 6 3.20 -54.25 19.84
N PRO A 7 3.56 -53.15 19.15
CA PRO A 7 2.69 -52.02 18.82
C PRO A 7 1.89 -52.24 17.51
N ASN A 8 0.67 -51.72 17.45
CA ASN A 8 -0.09 -51.62 16.21
C ASN A 8 -0.28 -50.15 15.83
N GLY A 9 0.41 -49.75 14.76
CA GLY A 9 0.13 -48.53 14.02
C GLY A 9 -0.98 -48.77 13.00
N ILE A 10 -2.07 -48.01 13.13
CA ILE A 10 -3.04 -47.63 12.09
C ILE A 10 -3.61 -46.29 12.61
N GLY A 11 -3.52 -45.13 11.99
CA GLY A 11 -2.85 -44.70 10.78
C GLY A 11 -2.59 -43.19 10.88
N LYS A 12 -1.53 -42.74 10.20
CA LYS A 12 -1.29 -41.33 9.88
C LYS A 12 -2.44 -40.80 9.03
N SER A 13 -3.31 -39.96 9.57
CA SER A 13 -4.02 -38.90 8.86
C SER A 13 -4.95 -38.22 9.85
N LEU A 14 -4.58 -37.02 10.28
CA LEU A 14 -5.44 -35.89 10.63
C LEU A 14 -4.49 -34.82 11.18
N GLN A 15 -3.63 -34.35 10.27
CA GLN A 15 -2.92 -33.10 10.44
C GLN A 15 -3.97 -31.97 10.36
N ASN A 16 -3.90 -31.06 11.33
CA ASN A 16 -4.16 -29.64 11.17
C ASN A 16 -5.37 -29.24 10.31
N LEU A 17 -6.56 -29.26 10.89
CA LEU A 17 -7.67 -28.39 10.45
C LEU A 17 -7.80 -27.28 11.49
N HIS A 18 -7.23 -26.10 11.18
CA HIS A 18 -7.47 -24.87 11.93
C HIS A 18 -8.79 -24.29 11.43
N LEU A 19 -9.89 -24.68 12.09
CA LEU A 19 -11.22 -24.15 11.84
C LEU A 19 -11.56 -23.17 12.96
N ASP A 20 -12.15 -22.02 12.63
CA ASP A 20 -12.72 -21.11 13.63
C ASP A 20 -14.06 -21.64 14.20
N LEU A 21 -14.69 -20.87 15.10
CA LEU A 21 -15.93 -21.26 15.78
C LEU A 21 -17.12 -21.50 14.84
N ASP A 22 -17.04 -20.97 13.61
CA ASP A 22 -18.06 -21.09 12.56
C ASP A 22 -17.66 -22.09 11.46
N GLY A 23 -16.50 -22.75 11.59
CA GLY A 23 -16.04 -23.79 10.68
C GLY A 23 -15.35 -23.28 9.42
N HIS A 24 -14.86 -22.04 9.42
CA HIS A 24 -14.10 -21.48 8.30
C HIS A 24 -12.62 -21.85 8.39
N GLU A 25 -12.05 -22.26 7.26
CA GLU A 25 -10.62 -22.53 7.09
C GLU A 25 -9.88 -21.19 6.87
N MET A 26 -9.81 -20.37 7.93
CA MET A 26 -9.18 -19.04 7.88
C MET A 26 -7.65 -19.16 7.84
N PRO A 27 -6.93 -18.26 7.13
CA PRO A 27 -5.47 -18.21 7.17
C PRO A 27 -4.99 -18.04 8.63
N PRO A 28 -3.78 -18.53 8.98
CA PRO A 28 -3.28 -18.46 10.34
C PRO A 28 -3.35 -17.03 10.87
N SER A 29 -4.18 -16.82 11.89
CA SER A 29 -4.27 -15.60 12.67
C SER A 29 -2.86 -15.14 13.05
N PRO A 30 -2.53 -13.83 12.96
CA PRO A 30 -1.17 -13.37 13.17
C PRO A 30 -0.68 -13.85 14.54
N ALA A 31 0.30 -14.76 14.52
CA ALA A 31 0.99 -15.21 15.71
C ALA A 31 1.44 -13.98 16.51
N PRO A 32 1.41 -14.04 17.85
CA PRO A 32 1.78 -12.90 18.68
C PRO A 32 3.22 -12.50 18.36
N SER A 33 3.39 -11.29 17.83
CA SER A 33 4.70 -10.73 17.52
C SER A 33 5.43 -10.38 18.81
N SER A 34 6.39 -11.21 19.22
CA SER A 34 7.63 -10.85 19.95
C SER A 34 8.40 -12.11 20.34
N PRO A 35 9.74 -12.16 20.13
CA PRO A 35 10.63 -11.52 21.11
C PRO A 35 11.97 -10.94 20.57
N SER A 36 12.44 -9.85 21.18
CA SER A 36 13.85 -9.70 21.62
C SER A 36 14.03 -8.47 22.53
N ASN A 37 14.77 -8.64 23.64
CA ASN A 37 15.25 -7.64 24.62
C ASN A 37 14.38 -7.34 25.86
N GLY A 38 14.05 -8.36 26.67
CA GLY A 38 13.98 -8.28 28.14
C GLY A 38 12.96 -7.34 28.83
N ARG A 39 12.33 -6.42 28.11
CA ARG A 39 11.11 -5.70 28.50
C ARG A 39 10.03 -6.13 27.53
N ARG A 40 8.87 -6.51 28.07
CA ARG A 40 7.70 -6.94 27.30
C ARG A 40 7.30 -5.77 26.37
N ARG A 41 7.58 -5.86 25.07
CA ARG A 41 7.01 -4.92 24.08
C ARG A 41 5.49 -5.13 24.10
N PHE A 42 4.71 -4.06 24.07
CA PHE A 42 3.27 -4.23 23.99
C PHE A 42 2.90 -4.81 22.62
N ALA A 43 1.71 -5.41 22.52
CA ALA A 43 1.16 -5.80 21.23
C ALA A 43 1.04 -4.56 20.32
N LEU A 44 1.16 -4.75 19.00
CA LEU A 44 1.19 -3.62 18.05
C LEU A 44 -0.05 -2.72 18.15
N ALA A 45 -1.24 -3.30 18.39
CA ALA A 45 -2.47 -2.53 18.63
C ALA A 45 -2.35 -1.58 19.83
N THR A 46 -1.68 -2.00 20.91
CA THR A 46 -1.37 -1.13 22.05
C THR A 46 -0.33 -0.09 21.67
N GLU A 47 0.74 -0.47 20.95
CA GLU A 47 1.79 0.45 20.54
C GLU A 47 1.30 1.56 19.59
N LEU A 48 0.28 1.28 18.78
CA LEU A 48 -0.40 2.26 17.92
C LEU A 48 -1.15 3.32 18.72
N VAL A 49 -1.67 2.99 19.90
CA VAL A 49 -2.45 3.92 20.74
C VAL A 49 -1.58 4.61 21.78
N TYR A 50 -0.72 3.85 22.42
CA TYR A 50 0.10 4.27 23.54
C TYR A 50 1.31 5.07 23.07
N THR A 51 1.53 6.23 23.66
CA THR A 51 2.72 7.07 23.46
C THR A 51 3.18 7.61 24.79
N GLU A 52 4.47 7.53 25.09
CA GLU A 52 5.06 8.16 26.26
C GLU A 52 5.30 9.64 25.97
N SER A 53 4.97 10.51 26.92
CA SER A 53 5.24 11.95 26.84
C SER A 53 5.64 12.47 28.21
N ASP A 54 6.66 13.32 28.22
CA ASP A 54 7.15 14.09 29.36
C ASP A 54 6.70 15.56 29.28
N ASP A 55 5.53 15.81 28.68
CA ASP A 55 4.96 17.15 28.58
C ASP A 55 4.91 17.86 29.94
N GLN A 56 5.33 19.12 29.96
CA GLN A 56 5.47 19.92 31.18
C GLN A 56 4.15 20.13 31.95
N HIS A 57 3.00 19.88 31.31
CA HIS A 57 1.67 19.98 31.91
C HIS A 57 0.99 18.62 32.10
N ASN A 58 1.69 17.51 31.82
CA ASN A 58 1.15 16.15 31.82
C ASN A 58 -0.14 16.03 30.98
N ALA A 59 -0.16 16.66 29.81
CA ALA A 59 -1.32 16.61 28.94
C ALA A 59 -1.65 15.17 28.49
N SER A 60 -2.93 14.77 28.56
CA SER A 60 -3.38 13.44 28.12
C SER A 60 -3.22 13.20 26.62
N SER A 61 -3.18 14.27 25.83
CA SER A 61 -2.83 14.26 24.42
C SER A 61 -1.68 15.23 24.21
N PHE A 62 -0.71 14.83 23.37
CA PHE A 62 0.47 15.65 23.11
C PHE A 62 0.05 17.02 22.54
N PRO A 63 0.51 18.15 23.10
CA PRO A 63 0.13 19.48 22.60
C PRO A 63 0.62 19.77 21.18
N ILE A 64 -0.10 20.64 20.48
CA ILE A 64 0.31 21.11 19.14
C ILE A 64 1.17 22.37 19.29
N TYR A 65 2.47 22.25 19.03
CA TYR A 65 3.41 23.37 19.07
C TYR A 65 3.45 24.09 17.72
N GLN A 66 2.58 25.08 17.53
CA GLN A 66 2.50 25.86 16.28
C GLN A 66 3.60 26.93 16.10
N SER A 67 4.49 27.10 17.09
CA SER A 67 5.52 28.15 17.04
C SER A 67 6.52 27.93 15.91
N ALA A 68 6.93 29.00 15.24
CA ALA A 68 8.02 28.95 14.27
C ALA A 68 9.39 28.89 14.95
N THR A 69 9.55 29.55 16.09
CA THR A 69 10.82 29.68 16.83
C THR A 69 10.66 29.34 18.31
N PHE A 70 11.76 28.94 18.95
CA PHE A 70 11.81 28.58 20.36
C PHE A 70 12.86 29.44 21.07
N LYS A 71 12.54 29.92 22.28
CA LYS A 71 13.47 30.72 23.10
C LYS A 71 14.48 29.78 23.75
N GLY A 72 15.78 30.03 23.58
CA GLY A 72 16.82 29.16 24.11
C GLY A 72 18.24 29.65 23.79
N GLY A 73 19.23 29.09 24.50
CA GLY A 73 20.66 29.28 24.20
C GLY A 73 21.23 28.15 23.33
N PRO A 74 22.54 28.20 22.99
CA PRO A 74 23.19 27.13 22.24
C PRO A 74 23.00 25.75 22.89
N GLY A 75 22.66 24.73 22.09
CA GLY A 75 22.50 23.34 22.55
C GLY A 75 21.09 22.97 23.05
N GLN A 76 20.10 23.85 22.91
CA GLN A 76 18.70 23.50 23.12
C GLN A 76 18.20 22.55 22.01
N GLU A 77 17.26 21.66 22.35
CA GLU A 77 16.72 20.66 21.42
C GLU A 77 15.95 21.31 20.25
N TYR A 78 15.27 22.44 20.52
CA TYR A 78 14.47 23.16 19.53
C TYR A 78 14.89 24.62 19.45
N ASP A 79 15.10 25.10 18.22
CA ASP A 79 15.40 26.50 17.88
C ASP A 79 14.39 27.04 16.83
N TYR A 80 14.13 26.25 15.79
CA TYR A 80 13.35 26.63 14.62
C TYR A 80 12.58 25.42 14.06
N THR A 81 11.26 25.55 13.85
CA THR A 81 10.35 24.44 13.48
C THR A 81 10.72 23.71 12.19
N ARG A 82 11.39 24.38 11.24
CA ARG A 82 11.94 23.71 10.06
C ARG A 82 12.97 22.63 10.44
N SER A 83 13.88 22.94 11.36
CA SER A 83 14.87 22.00 11.90
C SER A 83 14.21 20.94 12.77
N GLY A 84 13.40 21.34 13.74
CA GLY A 84 12.75 20.43 14.68
C GLY A 84 11.55 21.06 15.36
N ASN A 85 10.52 20.27 15.64
CA ASN A 85 9.31 20.71 16.33
C ASN A 85 8.86 19.62 17.32
N PRO A 86 8.49 19.94 18.58
CA PRO A 86 8.10 18.93 19.56
C PRO A 86 6.97 18.01 19.08
N THR A 87 5.97 18.55 18.39
CA THR A 87 4.83 17.78 17.83
C THR A 87 5.32 16.77 16.79
N ARG A 88 6.24 17.20 15.92
CA ARG A 88 6.82 16.34 14.88
C ARG A 88 7.74 15.28 15.49
N THR A 89 8.58 15.65 16.45
CA THR A 89 9.45 14.72 17.17
C THR A 89 8.63 13.63 17.88
N HIS A 90 7.51 14.00 18.51
CA HIS A 90 6.62 13.03 19.17
C HIS A 90 6.02 12.03 18.17
N LEU A 91 5.52 12.52 17.03
CA LEU A 91 5.06 11.69 15.92
C LEU A 91 6.18 10.77 15.39
N GLU A 92 7.37 11.32 15.13
CA GLU A 92 8.52 10.57 14.60
C GLU A 92 8.96 9.46 15.56
N ARG A 93 9.01 9.72 16.87
CA ARG A 93 9.29 8.69 17.89
C ARG A 93 8.21 7.60 17.91
N HIS A 94 6.94 7.98 17.79
CA HIS A 94 5.83 7.03 17.73
C HIS A 94 5.89 6.14 16.48
N LEU A 95 6.14 6.75 15.31
CA LEU A 95 6.31 6.04 14.05
C LEU A 95 7.52 5.10 14.08
N ALA A 96 8.67 5.56 14.57
CA ALA A 96 9.87 4.73 14.72
C ALA A 96 9.57 3.46 15.54
N LYS A 97 8.81 3.61 16.63
CA LYS A 97 8.39 2.49 17.47
C LYS A 97 7.50 1.48 16.72
N ILE A 98 6.53 1.90 15.92
CA ILE A 98 5.61 0.97 15.23
C ILE A 98 6.22 0.37 13.95
N MET A 99 7.14 1.09 13.29
CA MET A 99 7.86 0.65 12.09
C MET A 99 9.12 -0.19 12.41
N SER A 100 9.39 -0.47 13.69
CA SER A 100 10.62 -1.14 14.17
C SER A 100 11.91 -0.45 13.66
N ALA A 101 11.94 0.88 13.71
CA ALA A 101 13.05 1.69 13.23
C ALA A 101 13.77 2.41 14.37
N ASN A 102 15.09 2.61 14.22
CA ASN A 102 15.88 3.46 15.13
C ASN A 102 15.55 4.94 14.96
N ARG A 103 15.25 5.36 13.73
CA ARG A 103 14.86 6.74 13.43
C ARG A 103 13.76 6.78 12.38
N CYS A 104 12.84 7.71 12.60
CA CYS A 104 11.79 8.05 11.65
C CYS A 104 11.79 9.56 11.40
N LEU A 105 11.43 9.97 10.19
CA LEU A 105 11.38 11.36 9.76
C LEU A 105 10.04 11.62 9.05
N ALA A 106 9.38 12.73 9.36
CA ALA A 106 8.09 13.09 8.78
C ALA A 106 8.20 14.29 7.83
N VAL A 107 7.69 14.13 6.60
CA VAL A 107 7.74 15.11 5.53
C VAL A 107 6.36 15.38 4.93
N THR A 108 6.24 16.40 4.08
CA THR A 108 4.96 16.91 3.57
C THR A 108 4.18 15.96 2.66
N SER A 109 4.81 14.94 2.07
CA SER A 109 4.12 13.95 1.22
C SER A 109 4.96 12.69 0.99
N GLY A 110 4.34 11.59 0.56
CA GLY A 110 5.07 10.37 0.17
C GLY A 110 6.08 10.61 -0.95
N MET A 111 5.75 11.47 -1.93
CA MET A 111 6.73 11.88 -2.96
C MET A 111 7.85 12.74 -2.40
N GLY A 112 7.58 13.57 -1.39
CA GLY A 112 8.62 14.29 -0.64
C GLY A 112 9.56 13.34 0.10
N ALA A 113 9.03 12.21 0.60
CA ALA A 113 9.84 11.17 1.23
C ALA A 113 10.77 10.51 0.21
N LEU A 114 10.24 10.09 -0.94
CA LEU A 114 11.05 9.51 -2.00
C LEU A 114 12.09 10.52 -2.56
N ASP A 115 11.73 11.79 -2.74
CA ASP A 115 12.69 12.83 -3.15
C ASP A 115 13.85 12.88 -2.16
N VAL A 116 13.58 13.03 -0.86
CA VAL A 116 14.63 13.04 0.19
C VAL A 116 15.50 11.78 0.14
N ILE A 117 14.91 10.60 -0.02
CA ILE A 117 15.64 9.33 -0.12
C ILE A 117 16.58 9.35 -1.31
N THR A 118 16.11 9.80 -2.47
CA THR A 118 16.93 9.83 -3.71
C THR A 118 18.03 10.90 -3.69
N ARG A 119 17.99 11.89 -2.80
CA ARG A 119 19.03 12.95 -2.70
C ARG A 119 20.39 12.44 -2.24
N VAL A 120 20.50 11.21 -1.75
CA VAL A 120 21.78 10.59 -1.42
C VAL A 120 22.53 10.06 -2.64
N LEU A 121 21.82 9.92 -3.77
CA LEU A 121 22.38 9.48 -5.04
C LEU A 121 23.23 10.58 -5.68
N LYS A 122 24.20 10.16 -6.48
CA LYS A 122 25.12 11.02 -7.24
C LYS A 122 25.02 10.71 -8.73
N PRO A 123 25.40 11.65 -9.62
CA PRO A 123 25.50 11.36 -11.05
C PRO A 123 26.38 10.13 -11.30
N GLY A 124 25.87 9.20 -12.11
CA GLY A 124 26.49 7.89 -12.38
C GLY A 124 25.98 6.74 -11.50
N ASP A 125 25.30 7.03 -10.38
CA ASP A 125 24.68 6.00 -9.56
C ASP A 125 23.52 5.33 -10.30
N GLU A 126 23.35 4.03 -10.06
CA GLU A 126 22.29 3.23 -10.67
C GLU A 126 21.20 2.85 -9.67
N VAL A 127 19.95 3.09 -10.06
CA VAL A 127 18.73 2.70 -9.35
C VAL A 127 18.09 1.54 -10.10
N LEU A 128 17.98 0.40 -9.43
CA LEU A 128 17.18 -0.74 -9.88
C LEU A 128 15.79 -0.66 -9.26
N THR A 129 14.73 -0.82 -10.06
CA THR A 129 13.36 -0.71 -9.55
C THR A 129 12.36 -1.55 -10.34
N GLY A 130 11.14 -1.71 -9.81
CA GLY A 130 10.07 -2.46 -10.43
C GLY A 130 9.62 -1.92 -11.79
N ASP A 131 9.14 -2.80 -12.66
CA ASP A 131 8.43 -2.45 -13.89
C ASP A 131 7.01 -1.90 -13.60
N ASP A 132 6.43 -2.29 -12.47
CA ASP A 132 5.19 -1.77 -11.91
C ASP A 132 5.48 -1.00 -10.62
N LEU A 133 5.17 0.29 -10.64
CA LEU A 133 5.41 1.24 -9.56
C LEU A 133 4.33 2.31 -9.62
N TYR A 134 4.08 2.95 -8.49
CA TYR A 134 3.31 4.17 -8.45
C TYR A 134 3.80 5.18 -9.51
N GLY A 135 2.88 5.67 -10.35
CA GLY A 135 3.20 6.61 -11.43
C GLY A 135 3.97 7.87 -11.00
N GLY A 136 3.77 8.35 -9.76
CA GLY A 136 4.56 9.45 -9.20
C GLY A 136 6.03 9.10 -8.98
N SER A 137 6.31 7.88 -8.49
CA SER A 137 7.68 7.36 -8.33
C SER A 137 8.37 7.23 -9.67
N ASN A 138 7.69 6.66 -10.67
CA ASN A 138 8.21 6.56 -12.05
C ASN A 138 8.51 7.95 -12.65
N ARG A 139 7.64 8.94 -12.41
CA ARG A 139 7.86 10.33 -12.86
C ARG A 139 9.10 10.95 -12.23
N LEU A 140 9.31 10.79 -10.92
CA LEU A 140 10.49 11.31 -10.23
C LEU A 140 11.77 10.63 -10.73
N LEU A 141 11.78 9.30 -10.85
CA LEU A 141 12.94 8.56 -11.37
C LEU A 141 13.28 8.96 -12.81
N THR A 142 12.27 9.18 -13.65
CA THR A 142 12.46 9.69 -15.03
C THR A 142 13.08 11.08 -15.02
N TYR A 143 12.64 11.96 -14.11
CA TYR A 143 13.23 13.29 -13.94
C TYR A 143 14.70 13.20 -13.53
N LEU A 144 15.04 12.36 -12.55
CA LEU A 144 16.41 12.13 -12.10
C LEU A 144 17.29 11.51 -13.19
N LYS A 145 16.73 10.63 -14.01
CA LYS A 145 17.43 10.05 -15.16
C LYS A 145 17.80 11.10 -16.19
N ASN A 146 16.83 11.95 -16.56
CA ASN A 146 17.02 12.93 -17.63
C ASN A 146 17.84 14.16 -17.19
N ASN A 147 17.79 14.51 -15.90
CA ASN A 147 18.35 15.78 -15.41
C ASN A 147 19.42 15.62 -14.30
N GLY A 148 19.41 14.51 -13.57
CA GLY A 148 20.28 14.26 -12.42
C GLY A 148 21.48 13.36 -12.72
N GLY A 149 21.59 12.83 -13.94
CA GLY A 149 22.64 11.89 -14.31
C GLY A 149 22.52 10.52 -13.61
N ILE A 150 21.33 10.18 -13.12
CA ILE A 150 21.04 8.90 -12.48
C ILE A 150 20.71 7.85 -13.54
N ILE A 151 21.23 6.64 -13.40
CA ILE A 151 20.88 5.53 -14.29
C ILE A 151 19.70 4.81 -13.65
N VAL A 152 18.57 4.66 -14.37
CA VAL A 152 17.39 3.94 -13.85
C VAL A 152 17.15 2.71 -14.71
N ARG A 153 17.08 1.54 -14.05
CA ARG A 153 16.77 0.24 -14.67
C ARG A 153 15.48 -0.30 -14.07
N HIS A 154 14.50 -0.52 -14.93
CA HIS A 154 13.25 -1.21 -14.56
C HIS A 154 13.40 -2.70 -14.83
N VAL A 155 13.01 -3.52 -13.86
CA VAL A 155 12.99 -4.99 -13.94
C VAL A 155 11.71 -5.53 -13.33
N ASP A 156 11.31 -6.74 -13.73
CA ASP A 156 10.26 -7.47 -13.03
C ASP A 156 10.79 -7.96 -11.67
N THR A 157 10.43 -7.24 -10.61
CA THR A 157 10.86 -7.54 -9.23
C THR A 157 10.16 -8.75 -8.63
N THR A 158 9.24 -9.39 -9.36
CA THR A 158 8.70 -10.70 -8.97
C THR A 158 9.61 -11.86 -9.38
N SER A 159 10.59 -11.62 -10.26
CA SER A 159 11.56 -12.60 -10.74
C SER A 159 12.93 -12.36 -10.13
N LEU A 160 13.34 -13.24 -9.21
CA LEU A 160 14.68 -13.17 -8.60
C LEU A 160 15.80 -13.32 -9.62
N ASP A 161 15.60 -14.09 -10.68
CA ASP A 161 16.57 -14.24 -11.78
C ASP A 161 16.77 -12.90 -12.51
N ALA A 162 15.67 -12.21 -12.85
CA ALA A 162 15.74 -10.90 -13.51
C ALA A 162 16.42 -9.85 -12.63
N VAL A 163 16.13 -9.86 -11.31
CA VAL A 163 16.82 -8.98 -10.36
C VAL A 163 18.31 -9.32 -10.28
N SER A 164 18.66 -10.61 -10.17
CA SER A 164 20.05 -11.08 -10.07
C SER A 164 20.88 -10.74 -11.31
N GLU A 165 20.28 -10.74 -12.50
CA GLU A 165 20.97 -10.37 -13.76
C GLU A 165 21.20 -8.86 -13.87
N ALA A 166 20.31 -8.05 -13.31
CA ALA A 166 20.37 -6.60 -13.42
C ALA A 166 21.22 -5.93 -12.34
N VAL A 167 21.20 -6.47 -11.12
CA VAL A 167 21.96 -5.95 -9.99
C VAL A 167 23.46 -6.11 -10.24
N ASN A 168 24.24 -5.07 -9.94
CA ASN A 168 25.68 -5.06 -10.15
C ASN A 168 26.37 -4.11 -9.18
N LYS A 169 27.70 -4.04 -9.26
CA LYS A 169 28.52 -3.20 -8.38
C LYS A 169 28.23 -1.69 -8.45
N ASN A 170 27.57 -1.21 -9.50
CA ASN A 170 27.18 0.20 -9.64
C ASN A 170 25.76 0.46 -9.12
N THR A 171 24.98 -0.58 -8.83
CA THR A 171 23.64 -0.44 -8.24
C THR A 171 23.77 0.21 -6.87
N ALA A 172 23.42 1.48 -6.78
CA ALA A 172 23.51 2.28 -5.55
C ALA A 172 22.20 2.22 -4.76
N MET A 173 21.08 1.94 -5.42
CA MET A 173 19.78 1.80 -4.78
C MET A 173 18.92 0.74 -5.46
N VAL A 174 18.20 -0.03 -4.66
CA VAL A 174 17.08 -0.86 -5.12
C VAL A 174 15.81 -0.28 -4.53
N LEU A 175 14.89 0.18 -5.36
CA LEU A 175 13.60 0.74 -4.96
C LEU A 175 12.49 -0.28 -5.23
N LEU A 176 11.84 -0.75 -4.18
CA LEU A 176 10.78 -1.75 -4.23
C LEU A 176 9.44 -1.15 -3.78
N GLU A 177 8.36 -1.69 -4.32
CA GLU A 177 6.99 -1.48 -3.88
C GLU A 177 6.33 -2.87 -3.79
N SER A 178 5.77 -3.25 -2.64
CA SER A 178 5.17 -4.57 -2.45
C SER A 178 4.03 -4.53 -1.42
N PRO A 179 2.78 -4.86 -1.80
CA PRO A 179 2.33 -5.10 -3.16
C PRO A 179 2.43 -3.86 -4.06
N THR A 180 2.60 -4.05 -5.36
CA THR A 180 2.62 -2.93 -6.32
C THR A 180 1.23 -2.36 -6.60
N ASN A 181 1.15 -1.10 -6.98
CA ASN A 181 -0.09 -0.43 -7.41
C ASN A 181 -0.01 -0.06 -8.90
N PRO A 182 -0.89 -0.61 -9.78
CA PRO A 182 -2.14 -1.30 -9.46
C PRO A 182 -2.10 -2.84 -9.63
N LEU A 183 -1.00 -3.45 -10.11
CA LEU A 183 -1.04 -4.87 -10.48
C LEU A 183 -0.96 -5.84 -9.29
N ILE A 184 -0.64 -5.33 -8.10
CA ILE A 184 -0.58 -6.08 -6.85
C ILE A 184 0.46 -7.20 -6.93
N LYS A 185 1.56 -6.94 -7.64
CA LYS A 185 2.73 -7.82 -7.67
C LYS A 185 3.41 -7.83 -6.31
N ILE A 186 3.91 -8.99 -5.89
CA ILE A 186 4.62 -9.16 -4.62
C ILE A 186 6.11 -9.36 -4.89
N CYS A 187 6.94 -8.56 -4.23
CA CYS A 187 8.40 -8.68 -4.29
C CYS A 187 8.91 -9.49 -3.10
N ASP A 188 9.89 -10.38 -3.29
CA ASP A 188 10.59 -11.03 -2.18
C ASP A 188 11.62 -10.07 -1.60
N ILE A 189 11.22 -9.29 -0.59
CA ILE A 189 12.04 -8.20 -0.03
C ILE A 189 13.34 -8.77 0.52
N ALA A 190 13.30 -9.89 1.23
CA ALA A 190 14.47 -10.48 1.86
C ALA A 190 15.48 -11.00 0.82
N ALA A 191 15.02 -11.73 -0.19
CA ALA A 191 15.89 -12.24 -1.23
C ALA A 191 16.50 -11.10 -2.07
N ILE A 192 15.70 -10.10 -2.45
CA ILE A 192 16.18 -8.96 -3.23
C ILE A 192 17.18 -8.11 -2.43
N SER A 193 16.92 -7.86 -1.15
CA SER A 193 17.88 -7.17 -0.27
C SER A 193 19.22 -7.89 -0.24
N ASN A 194 19.21 -9.21 -0.05
CA ASN A 194 20.43 -10.01 -0.04
C ASN A 194 21.19 -9.93 -1.37
N LEU A 195 20.50 -9.99 -2.52
CA LEU A 195 21.12 -9.83 -3.83
C LEU A 195 21.76 -8.43 -4.00
N ALA A 196 21.04 -7.38 -3.59
CA ALA A 196 21.52 -6.00 -3.64
C ALA A 196 22.80 -5.81 -2.82
N HIS A 197 22.79 -6.21 -1.55
CA HIS A 197 23.93 -6.05 -0.65
C HIS A 197 25.11 -6.95 -1.04
N THR A 198 24.85 -8.12 -1.63
CA THR A 198 25.92 -9.00 -2.15
C THR A 198 26.62 -8.37 -3.36
N ALA A 199 25.85 -7.79 -4.29
CA ALA A 199 26.40 -7.15 -5.48
C ALA A 199 27.12 -5.83 -5.15
N ASN A 200 26.59 -5.06 -4.20
CA ASN A 200 27.18 -3.84 -3.68
C ASN A 200 26.82 -3.65 -2.19
N PRO A 201 27.78 -3.82 -1.25
CA PRO A 201 27.54 -3.64 0.18
C PRO A 201 27.09 -2.24 0.61
N ASN A 202 27.23 -1.24 -0.27
CA ASN A 202 26.77 0.13 -0.03
C ASN A 202 25.42 0.44 -0.70
N ALA A 203 24.82 -0.52 -1.41
CA ALA A 203 23.50 -0.33 -2.01
C ALA A 203 22.46 -0.10 -0.92
N ILE A 204 21.56 0.85 -1.16
CA ILE A 204 20.43 1.13 -0.28
C ILE A 204 19.20 0.41 -0.83
N VAL A 205 18.59 -0.46 -0.05
CA VAL A 205 17.29 -1.05 -0.38
C VAL A 205 16.20 -0.23 0.28
N ALA A 206 15.41 0.48 -0.54
CA ALA A 206 14.30 1.29 -0.12
C ALA A 206 12.98 0.63 -0.50
N VAL A 207 12.06 0.48 0.46
CA VAL A 207 10.75 -0.15 0.25
C VAL A 207 9.62 0.85 0.49
N ASP A 208 8.78 1.05 -0.51
CA ASP A 208 7.48 1.70 -0.36
C ASP A 208 6.49 0.70 0.26
N ASN A 209 6.13 0.92 1.52
CA ASN A 209 5.23 0.05 2.28
C ASN A 209 3.80 0.59 2.36
N THR A 210 3.48 1.60 1.54
CA THR A 210 2.23 2.35 1.63
C THR A 210 0.98 1.45 1.51
N MET A 211 1.05 0.35 0.76
CA MET A 211 -0.08 -0.55 0.51
C MET A 211 -0.45 -1.44 1.71
N LEU A 212 0.49 -1.63 2.66
CA LEU A 212 0.30 -2.53 3.81
C LEU A 212 0.35 -1.80 5.15
N SER A 213 1.03 -0.65 5.22
CA SER A 213 1.32 0.07 6.46
C SER A 213 2.18 -0.75 7.45
N PRO A 214 2.74 -0.15 8.53
CA PRO A 214 3.50 -0.92 9.50
C PRO A 214 2.63 -1.89 10.29
N TYR A 215 1.31 -1.78 10.19
CA TYR A 215 0.41 -2.75 10.80
C TYR A 215 0.54 -4.14 10.15
N LEU A 216 0.67 -4.21 8.82
CA LEU A 216 0.69 -5.49 8.11
C LEU A 216 2.08 -5.94 7.67
N GLN A 217 3.05 -5.05 7.49
CA GLN A 217 4.41 -5.43 7.12
C GLN A 217 5.45 -4.45 7.66
N ASN A 218 6.60 -4.95 8.08
CA ASN A 218 7.76 -4.13 8.47
C ASN A 218 8.95 -4.52 7.59
N PRO A 219 9.19 -3.84 6.45
CA PRO A 219 10.27 -4.18 5.53
C PRO A 219 11.69 -4.12 6.14
N LEU A 220 11.91 -3.29 7.17
CA LEU A 220 13.19 -3.22 7.88
C LEU A 220 13.54 -4.58 8.55
N ASP A 221 12.53 -5.32 9.02
CA ASP A 221 12.72 -6.66 9.61
C ASP A 221 13.06 -7.71 8.53
N LEU A 222 12.84 -7.38 7.25
CA LEU A 222 13.10 -8.23 6.08
C LEU A 222 14.42 -7.88 5.39
N GLY A 223 15.23 -6.98 5.95
CA GLY A 223 16.53 -6.60 5.40
C GLY A 223 16.51 -5.38 4.49
N ALA A 224 15.42 -4.60 4.44
CA ALA A 224 15.46 -3.27 3.83
C ALA A 224 16.29 -2.30 4.70
N ASP A 225 16.98 -1.35 4.06
CA ASP A 225 17.72 -0.30 4.76
C ASP A 225 16.80 0.87 5.12
N VAL A 226 15.83 1.14 4.25
CA VAL A 226 14.88 2.25 4.36
C VAL A 226 13.49 1.73 4.02
N VAL A 227 12.52 2.09 4.85
CA VAL A 227 11.10 1.99 4.51
C VAL A 227 10.54 3.40 4.42
N TYR A 228 9.67 3.64 3.45
CA TYR A 228 8.89 4.87 3.42
C TYR A 228 7.43 4.60 3.10
N GLU A 229 6.57 5.51 3.54
CA GLU A 229 5.13 5.44 3.31
C GLU A 229 4.56 6.81 2.97
N SER A 230 3.57 6.83 2.09
CA SER A 230 2.67 7.96 1.98
C SER A 230 1.73 7.95 3.19
N GLY A 231 2.05 8.77 4.20
CA GLY A 231 1.20 8.97 5.37
C GLY A 231 -0.20 9.51 5.07
N THR A 232 -0.39 10.06 3.86
CA THR A 232 -1.70 10.40 3.26
C THR A 232 -2.69 9.22 3.22
N LYS A 233 -2.20 7.97 3.19
CA LYS A 233 -3.00 6.76 2.98
C LYS A 233 -3.45 6.17 4.31
N TYR A 234 -3.11 4.90 4.59
CA TYR A 234 -3.57 4.19 5.77
C TYR A 234 -3.15 4.83 7.10
N LEU A 235 -1.97 5.46 7.17
CA LEU A 235 -1.52 6.09 8.41
C LEU A 235 -2.46 7.23 8.85
N SER A 236 -2.82 8.15 7.94
CA SER A 236 -3.88 9.14 8.20
C SER A 236 -5.24 8.44 8.28
N GLY A 237 -5.66 7.79 7.19
CA GLY A 237 -6.94 7.08 7.10
C GLY A 237 -8.17 7.95 6.82
N HIS A 238 -8.03 9.27 6.67
CA HIS A 238 -9.18 10.18 6.67
C HIS A 238 -9.23 11.19 5.50
N HIS A 239 -8.34 11.07 4.50
CA HIS A 239 -8.31 11.95 3.33
C HIS A 239 -8.21 13.47 3.62
N ASP A 240 -7.62 13.83 4.76
CA ASP A 240 -7.61 15.21 5.26
C ASP A 240 -6.21 15.85 5.32
N ILE A 241 -5.15 15.08 5.09
CA ILE A 241 -3.75 15.56 5.09
C ILE A 241 -2.91 14.91 3.99
N MET A 242 -1.82 15.58 3.62
CA MET A 242 -0.70 14.95 2.94
C MET A 242 0.45 14.73 3.91
N ALA A 243 1.07 13.55 3.85
CA ALA A 243 2.25 13.24 4.64
C ALA A 243 3.11 12.18 3.95
N GLY A 244 4.40 12.21 4.28
CA GLY A 244 5.36 11.17 3.96
C GLY A 244 6.13 10.80 5.23
N VAL A 245 6.49 9.53 5.34
CA VAL A 245 7.21 8.98 6.49
C VAL A 245 8.41 8.22 5.95
N ILE A 246 9.59 8.44 6.52
CA ILE A 246 10.83 7.70 6.21
C ILE A 246 11.32 7.06 7.50
N ALA A 247 11.52 5.75 7.52
CA ALA A 247 12.10 5.03 8.65
C ALA A 247 13.36 4.26 8.23
N CYS A 248 14.39 4.30 9.08
CA CYS A 248 15.70 3.73 8.80
C CYS A 248 16.40 3.33 10.10
N ASN A 249 17.15 2.22 10.07
CA ASN A 249 17.94 1.74 11.20
C ASN A 249 19.38 2.28 11.21
N ASN A 250 19.90 2.69 10.06
CA ASN A 250 21.21 3.32 9.93
C ASN A 250 21.13 4.81 10.29
N THR A 251 21.66 5.19 11.45
CA THR A 251 21.64 6.57 11.96
C THR A 251 22.36 7.55 11.04
N ALA A 252 23.51 7.17 10.48
CA ALA A 252 24.28 8.01 9.57
C ALA A 252 23.54 8.27 8.24
N LEU A 253 22.78 7.29 7.75
CA LEU A 253 21.91 7.49 6.59
C LEU A 253 20.73 8.40 6.94
N ALA A 254 20.10 8.19 8.10
CA ALA A 254 19.01 9.03 8.58
C ALA A 254 19.45 10.50 8.81
N ASP A 255 20.70 10.74 9.22
CA ASP A 255 21.27 12.10 9.33
C ASP A 255 21.36 12.80 7.97
N LYS A 256 21.69 12.08 6.90
CA LYS A 256 21.66 12.64 5.53
C LYS A 256 20.25 13.02 5.13
N PHE A 257 19.25 12.18 5.42
CA PHE A 257 17.85 12.50 5.14
C PHE A 257 17.38 13.71 5.94
N TYR A 258 17.69 13.76 7.23
CA TYR A 258 17.37 14.92 8.08
C TYR A 258 18.01 16.21 7.56
N PHE A 259 19.30 16.16 7.18
CA PHE A 259 19.97 17.30 6.58
C PHE A 259 19.20 17.80 5.36
N MET A 260 18.81 16.91 4.45
CA MET A 260 18.04 17.28 3.26
C MET A 260 16.67 17.87 3.61
N ILE A 261 15.93 17.28 4.54
CA ILE A 261 14.62 17.78 4.99
C ILE A 261 14.74 19.21 5.54
N ASN A 262 15.76 19.45 6.37
CA ASN A 262 16.00 20.77 6.94
C ASN A 262 16.42 21.78 5.86
N SER A 263 17.29 21.38 4.93
CA SER A 263 17.81 22.23 3.86
C SER A 263 16.73 22.63 2.85
N THR A 264 15.83 21.71 2.46
CA THR A 264 14.74 22.00 1.52
C THR A 264 13.50 22.55 2.20
N GLY A 265 13.38 22.35 3.52
CA GLY A 265 12.24 22.81 4.31
C GLY A 265 10.98 21.95 4.13
N CYS A 266 11.11 20.67 3.78
CA CYS A 266 9.97 19.79 3.52
C CYS A 266 9.47 18.99 4.75
N GLY A 267 9.85 19.39 5.97
CA GLY A 267 9.36 18.77 7.20
C GLY A 267 7.84 18.94 7.37
N LEU A 268 7.17 17.92 7.91
CA LEU A 268 5.72 17.94 8.09
C LEU A 268 5.28 19.05 9.07
N SER A 269 4.13 19.67 8.79
CA SER A 269 3.59 20.75 9.62
C SER A 269 3.10 20.23 10.98
N PRO A 270 3.15 21.03 12.08
CA PRO A 270 2.66 20.57 13.38
C PRO A 270 1.17 20.18 13.39
N GLY A 271 0.35 20.86 12.57
CA GLY A 271 -1.07 20.54 12.41
C GLY A 271 -1.28 19.17 11.78
N ASP A 272 -0.59 18.89 10.68
CA ASP A 272 -0.65 17.59 10.01
C ASP A 272 -0.03 16.49 10.87
N CYS A 273 1.02 16.80 11.65
CA CYS A 273 1.59 15.85 12.61
C CYS A 273 0.53 15.39 13.61
N ASN A 274 -0.26 16.31 14.15
CA ASN A 274 -1.34 15.99 15.08
C ASN A 274 -2.44 15.14 14.44
N LEU A 275 -2.87 15.48 13.22
CA LEU A 275 -3.88 14.71 12.49
C LEU A 275 -3.36 13.30 12.15
N LEU A 276 -2.11 13.18 11.73
CA LEU A 276 -1.49 11.89 11.45
C LEU A 276 -1.40 11.02 12.72
N MET A 277 -0.96 11.58 13.85
CA MET A 277 -0.96 10.88 15.13
C MET A 277 -2.36 10.40 15.51
N ARG A 278 -3.38 11.24 15.31
CA ARG A 278 -4.78 10.87 15.57
C ARG A 278 -5.23 9.70 14.68
N GLY A 279 -4.85 9.71 13.40
CA GLY A 279 -5.12 8.64 12.45
C GLY A 279 -4.45 7.31 12.83
N ILE A 280 -3.18 7.34 13.23
CA ILE A 280 -2.40 6.15 13.62
C ILE A 280 -3.07 5.38 14.77
N LYS A 281 -3.66 6.09 15.74
CA LYS A 281 -4.33 5.47 16.89
C LYS A 281 -5.53 4.58 16.54
N THR A 282 -6.11 4.74 15.35
CA THR A 282 -7.21 3.89 14.86
C THR A 282 -6.77 2.96 13.72
N LEU A 283 -5.47 2.88 13.43
CA LEU A 283 -4.97 2.09 12.29
C LEU A 283 -5.35 0.61 12.39
N SER A 284 -5.23 -0.02 13.56
CA SER A 284 -5.55 -1.44 13.71
C SER A 284 -7.02 -1.73 13.40
N VAL A 285 -7.94 -1.02 14.07
CA VAL A 285 -9.39 -1.24 13.89
C VAL A 285 -9.86 -0.92 12.47
N ARG A 286 -9.27 0.11 11.83
CA ARG A 286 -9.57 0.42 10.42
C ARG A 286 -9.05 -0.69 9.52
N MET A 287 -7.78 -1.05 9.64
CA MET A 287 -7.16 -2.02 8.75
C MET A 287 -7.77 -3.43 8.90
N ASP A 288 -8.14 -3.85 10.11
CA ASP A 288 -8.82 -5.13 10.32
C ASP A 288 -10.16 -5.19 9.58
N LYS A 289 -10.99 -4.13 9.72
CA LYS A 289 -12.28 -4.04 9.03
C LYS A 289 -12.12 -3.92 7.51
N GLN A 290 -11.18 -3.11 7.04
CA GLN A 290 -10.89 -2.94 5.61
C GLN A 290 -10.41 -4.25 4.97
N GLN A 291 -9.53 -5.00 5.63
CA GLN A 291 -9.06 -6.30 5.14
C GLN A 291 -10.17 -7.34 5.09
N ALA A 292 -11.02 -7.41 6.13
CA ALA A 292 -12.16 -8.32 6.15
C ALA A 292 -13.14 -8.03 5.00
N ASN A 293 -13.48 -6.75 4.80
CA ASN A 293 -14.32 -6.33 3.69
C ASN A 293 -13.65 -6.63 2.33
N ALA A 294 -12.34 -6.38 2.19
CA ALA A 294 -11.60 -6.62 0.95
C ALA A 294 -11.52 -8.10 0.58
N GLN A 295 -11.28 -8.98 1.56
CA GLN A 295 -11.28 -10.43 1.35
C GLN A 295 -12.65 -10.88 0.82
N ALA A 296 -13.73 -10.48 1.48
CA ALA A 296 -15.08 -10.87 1.08
C ALA A 296 -15.45 -10.36 -0.33
N ILE A 297 -15.07 -9.12 -0.67
CA ILE A 297 -15.31 -8.56 -2.01
C ILE A 297 -14.44 -9.26 -3.06
N ALA A 298 -13.19 -9.60 -2.74
CA ALA A 298 -12.29 -10.32 -3.64
C ALA A 298 -12.84 -11.71 -3.98
N GLU A 299 -13.26 -12.47 -2.97
CA GLU A 299 -13.88 -13.79 -3.11
C GLU A 299 -15.21 -13.72 -3.86
N TYR A 300 -16.01 -12.68 -3.58
CA TYR A 300 -17.25 -12.41 -4.28
C TYR A 300 -17.00 -12.22 -5.78
N LEU A 301 -16.09 -11.33 -6.16
CA LEU A 301 -15.74 -11.09 -7.57
C LEU A 301 -15.16 -12.35 -8.25
N GLU A 302 -14.26 -13.08 -7.58
CA GLU A 302 -13.64 -14.29 -8.12
C GLU A 302 -14.68 -15.40 -8.36
N THR A 303 -15.60 -15.60 -7.41
CA THR A 303 -16.67 -16.60 -7.52
C THR A 303 -17.65 -16.27 -8.67
N HIS A 304 -17.84 -14.98 -8.97
CA HIS A 304 -18.68 -14.53 -10.09
C HIS A 304 -17.91 -14.49 -11.41
N GLY A 305 -16.68 -15.01 -11.48
CA GLY A 305 -15.94 -15.24 -12.72
C GLY A 305 -15.03 -14.11 -13.18
N PHE A 306 -14.84 -13.06 -12.37
CA PHE A 306 -13.87 -12.02 -12.67
C PHE A 306 -12.44 -12.49 -12.38
N LYS A 307 -11.48 -12.01 -13.16
CA LYS A 307 -10.06 -12.19 -12.86
C LYS A 307 -9.64 -11.17 -11.81
N VAL A 308 -9.46 -11.61 -10.58
CA VAL A 308 -9.13 -10.75 -9.43
C VAL A 308 -7.65 -10.85 -9.09
N ARG A 309 -7.08 -9.71 -8.71
CA ARG A 309 -5.73 -9.53 -8.19
C ARG A 309 -5.85 -9.07 -6.75
N PHE A 310 -5.64 -10.00 -5.82
CA PHE A 310 -5.62 -9.72 -4.40
C PHE A 310 -4.76 -10.77 -3.69
N PRO A 311 -3.79 -10.39 -2.84
CA PRO A 311 -2.86 -11.35 -2.25
C PRO A 311 -3.51 -12.23 -1.18
N GLY A 312 -4.75 -11.90 -0.76
CA GLY A 312 -5.57 -12.75 0.10
C GLY A 312 -6.23 -13.94 -0.63
N LEU A 313 -6.26 -13.95 -1.96
CA LEU A 313 -6.81 -15.07 -2.74
C LEU A 313 -5.75 -16.14 -3.01
N LYS A 314 -6.08 -17.42 -2.80
CA LYS A 314 -5.19 -18.56 -3.08
C LYS A 314 -4.79 -18.64 -4.56
N SER A 315 -5.57 -18.05 -5.46
CA SER A 315 -5.29 -17.94 -6.89
C SER A 315 -4.19 -16.93 -7.23
N HIS A 316 -3.81 -16.05 -6.28
CA HIS A 316 -2.78 -15.05 -6.51
C HIS A 316 -1.41 -15.73 -6.75
N PRO A 317 -0.68 -15.40 -7.83
CA PRO A 317 0.55 -16.12 -8.19
C PRO A 317 1.62 -16.12 -7.07
N GLN A 318 1.69 -15.04 -6.30
CA GLN A 318 2.61 -14.90 -5.17
C GLN A 318 1.93 -15.08 -3.78
N TYR A 319 0.80 -15.79 -3.68
CA TYR A 319 0.07 -15.98 -2.41
C TYR A 319 0.97 -16.47 -1.27
N ALA A 320 1.72 -17.55 -1.50
CA ALA A 320 2.59 -18.14 -0.47
C ALA A 320 3.72 -17.17 -0.04
N LEU A 321 4.30 -16.44 -0.99
CA LEU A 321 5.33 -15.43 -0.72
C LEU A 321 4.77 -14.27 0.09
N HIS A 322 3.57 -13.78 -0.24
CA HIS A 322 2.93 -12.70 0.52
C HIS A 322 2.81 -13.06 1.99
N TRP A 323 2.24 -14.23 2.28
CA TRP A 323 2.01 -14.70 3.66
C TRP A 323 3.29 -15.10 4.41
N SER A 324 4.43 -15.29 3.73
CA SER A 324 5.71 -15.49 4.41
C SER A 324 6.34 -14.19 4.95
N GLN A 325 5.88 -13.02 4.50
CA GLN A 325 6.47 -11.72 4.84
C GLN A 325 5.47 -10.64 5.30
N ALA A 326 4.17 -10.91 5.26
CA ALA A 326 3.12 -10.00 5.68
C ALA A 326 2.16 -10.64 6.70
N ARG A 327 1.54 -9.81 7.54
CA ARG A 327 0.56 -10.21 8.57
C ARG A 327 -0.89 -10.14 8.08
N GLY A 328 -1.11 -9.70 6.85
CA GLY A 328 -2.43 -9.57 6.26
C GLY A 328 -2.38 -9.11 4.80
N ALA A 329 -3.51 -9.22 4.09
CA ALA A 329 -3.60 -9.01 2.65
C ALA A 329 -3.71 -7.53 2.23
N GLY A 330 -4.02 -6.62 3.17
CA GLY A 330 -4.34 -5.24 2.86
C GLY A 330 -5.76 -5.07 2.31
N ALA A 331 -6.08 -3.89 1.80
CA ALA A 331 -7.45 -3.55 1.40
C ALA A 331 -7.55 -2.86 0.02
N VAL A 332 -6.56 -3.12 -0.84
CA VAL A 332 -6.60 -2.73 -2.24
C VAL A 332 -6.62 -4.02 -3.06
N LEU A 333 -7.58 -4.10 -3.97
CA LEU A 333 -7.69 -5.19 -4.94
C LEU A 333 -7.92 -4.62 -6.33
N SER A 334 -7.63 -5.41 -7.34
CA SER A 334 -7.94 -5.07 -8.73
C SER A 334 -8.62 -6.21 -9.44
N PHE A 335 -9.42 -5.91 -10.45
CA PHE A 335 -10.02 -6.93 -11.31
C PHE A 335 -10.09 -6.45 -12.75
N GLU A 336 -10.10 -7.42 -13.68
CA GLU A 336 -10.17 -7.19 -15.13
C GLU A 336 -11.58 -7.57 -15.62
N THR A 337 -12.07 -6.85 -16.64
CA THR A 337 -13.43 -7.03 -17.19
C THR A 337 -13.42 -7.52 -18.63
N GLY A 338 -12.25 -7.55 -19.28
CA GLY A 338 -12.06 -7.82 -20.70
C GLY A 338 -12.46 -6.66 -21.62
N SER A 339 -12.96 -5.53 -21.08
CA SER A 339 -13.42 -4.42 -21.91
C SER A 339 -13.31 -3.06 -21.21
N ILE A 340 -12.56 -2.14 -21.82
CA ILE A 340 -12.40 -0.76 -21.33
C ILE A 340 -13.76 -0.07 -21.16
N ALA A 341 -14.62 -0.19 -22.17
CA ALA A 341 -15.95 0.44 -22.15
C ALA A 341 -16.85 -0.18 -21.07
N LEU A 342 -16.67 -1.47 -20.77
CA LEU A 342 -17.39 -2.10 -19.67
C LEU A 342 -16.89 -1.59 -18.33
N SER A 343 -15.58 -1.50 -18.15
CA SER A 343 -14.97 -0.98 -16.93
C SER A 343 -15.39 0.46 -16.64
N GLU A 344 -15.43 1.32 -17.66
CA GLU A 344 -15.92 2.70 -17.53
C GLU A 344 -17.35 2.74 -17.01
N ARG A 345 -18.26 1.96 -17.62
CA ARG A 345 -19.66 1.89 -17.18
C ARG A 345 -19.80 1.38 -15.75
N ILE A 346 -18.99 0.39 -15.33
CA ILE A 346 -19.00 -0.12 -13.95
C ILE A 346 -18.59 1.00 -12.99
N VAL A 347 -17.45 1.64 -13.25
CA VAL A 347 -16.90 2.70 -12.40
C VAL A 347 -17.86 3.89 -12.27
N GLU A 348 -18.55 4.25 -13.34
CA GLU A 348 -19.53 5.35 -13.34
C GLU A 348 -20.88 4.98 -12.70
N SER A 349 -21.16 3.69 -12.51
CA SER A 349 -22.45 3.20 -12.02
C SER A 349 -22.52 3.01 -10.50
N THR A 350 -21.38 2.97 -9.80
CA THR A 350 -21.35 2.85 -8.33
C THR A 350 -21.83 4.13 -7.65
N LYS A 351 -22.49 3.98 -6.50
CA LYS A 351 -22.99 5.11 -5.70
C LYS A 351 -22.23 5.29 -4.39
N LEU A 352 -21.80 4.19 -3.77
CA LEU A 352 -21.04 4.21 -2.52
C LEU A 352 -19.55 4.31 -2.79
N PHE A 353 -19.05 3.56 -3.78
CA PHE A 353 -17.66 3.71 -4.20
C PHE A 353 -17.46 5.07 -4.86
N GLY A 354 -16.70 5.94 -4.20
CA GLY A 354 -16.35 7.24 -4.76
C GLY A 354 -15.33 7.08 -5.90
N ILE A 355 -15.62 7.69 -7.05
CA ILE A 355 -14.65 7.77 -8.15
C ILE A 355 -13.54 8.73 -7.74
N SER A 356 -12.39 8.19 -7.33
CA SER A 356 -11.28 9.02 -6.87
C SER A 356 -9.94 8.33 -7.07
N VAL A 357 -8.92 9.14 -7.33
CA VAL A 357 -7.52 8.73 -7.20
C VAL A 357 -7.14 8.77 -5.72
N SER A 358 -6.36 7.80 -5.25
CA SER A 358 -5.94 7.55 -3.84
C SER A 358 -6.48 6.20 -3.32
N PHE A 359 -6.14 5.88 -2.07
CA PHE A 359 -6.57 4.69 -1.33
C PHE A 359 -6.24 4.88 0.16
N GLY A 360 -6.68 3.95 0.99
CA GLY A 360 -6.32 3.88 2.42
C GLY A 360 -7.15 4.75 3.36
N CYS A 361 -8.24 5.34 2.85
CA CYS A 361 -9.25 6.02 3.68
C CYS A 361 -10.28 5.04 4.22
N VAL A 362 -11.04 5.48 5.20
CA VAL A 362 -12.26 4.80 5.69
C VAL A 362 -13.36 4.69 4.64
N ASN A 363 -13.35 5.52 3.59
CA ASN A 363 -14.29 5.44 2.48
C ASN A 363 -13.78 4.56 1.34
N SER A 364 -14.70 3.78 0.77
CA SER A 364 -14.47 2.94 -0.40
C SER A 364 -14.35 3.75 -1.69
N LEU A 365 -13.36 3.42 -2.52
CA LEU A 365 -13.07 4.11 -3.78
C LEU A 365 -12.98 3.12 -4.94
N ILE A 366 -13.37 3.59 -6.12
CA ILE A 366 -13.23 2.86 -7.39
C ILE A 366 -12.50 3.74 -8.40
N SER A 367 -11.64 3.13 -9.22
CA SER A 367 -10.86 3.86 -10.23
C SER A 367 -10.42 2.97 -11.37
N MET A 368 -10.14 3.56 -12.52
CA MET A 368 -9.45 2.92 -13.65
C MET A 368 -8.01 3.46 -13.74
N PRO A 369 -7.00 2.74 -13.23
CA PRO A 369 -5.62 3.21 -13.18
C PRO A 369 -5.10 3.74 -14.52
N CYS A 370 -5.28 3.01 -15.63
CA CYS A 370 -4.75 3.37 -16.94
C CYS A 370 -5.37 4.66 -17.53
N ARG A 371 -6.57 5.04 -17.08
CA ARG A 371 -7.26 6.28 -17.50
C ARG A 371 -7.16 7.42 -16.50
N MET A 372 -6.69 7.14 -15.28
CA MET A 372 -6.62 8.11 -14.18
C MET A 372 -5.17 8.22 -13.67
N SER A 373 -4.80 7.47 -12.63
CA SER A 373 -3.52 7.61 -11.93
C SER A 373 -2.28 7.29 -12.78
N HIS A 374 -2.42 6.39 -13.74
CA HIS A 374 -1.35 5.92 -14.64
C HIS A 374 -1.51 6.44 -16.07
N ALA A 375 -2.45 7.36 -16.32
CA ALA A 375 -2.66 7.97 -17.65
C ALA A 375 -1.42 8.72 -18.16
N SER A 376 -0.55 9.19 -17.25
CA SER A 376 0.70 9.88 -17.59
C SER A 376 1.82 8.97 -18.12
N ILE A 377 1.69 7.64 -17.98
CA ILE A 377 2.62 6.68 -18.59
C ILE A 377 2.18 6.51 -20.05
N ASP A 378 3.09 6.62 -21.01
CA ASP A 378 2.71 6.51 -22.42
C ASP A 378 2.14 5.10 -22.75
N PRO A 379 1.19 4.98 -23.70
CA PRO A 379 0.53 3.71 -24.01
C PRO A 379 1.50 2.59 -24.43
N ALA A 380 2.61 2.92 -25.10
CA ALA A 380 3.59 1.92 -25.51
C ALA A 380 4.32 1.32 -24.30
N THR A 381 4.69 2.17 -23.32
CA THR A 381 5.26 1.72 -22.05
C THR A 381 4.26 0.91 -21.22
N ARG A 382 2.99 1.32 -21.15
CA ARG A 382 1.95 0.52 -20.45
C ARG A 382 1.79 -0.87 -21.08
N LYS A 383 1.75 -0.93 -22.41
CA LYS A 383 1.71 -2.19 -23.16
C LYS A 383 2.96 -3.05 -22.90
N ALA A 384 4.15 -2.44 -22.92
CA ALA A 384 5.40 -3.14 -22.64
C ALA A 384 5.46 -3.70 -21.20
N ARG A 385 4.82 -3.03 -20.25
CA ARG A 385 4.69 -3.45 -18.84
C ARG A 385 3.49 -4.37 -18.59
N ALA A 386 2.77 -4.76 -19.64
CA ALA A 386 1.57 -5.60 -19.57
C ALA A 386 0.50 -5.08 -18.58
N LEU A 387 0.32 -3.76 -18.50
CA LEU A 387 -0.80 -3.16 -17.75
C LEU A 387 -2.11 -3.37 -18.51
N PRO A 388 -3.11 -4.09 -17.97
CA PRO A 388 -4.41 -4.22 -18.60
C PRO A 388 -5.13 -2.86 -18.62
N GLU A 389 -5.58 -2.39 -19.78
CA GLU A 389 -6.24 -1.08 -19.92
C GLU A 389 -7.66 -1.07 -19.31
N ASP A 390 -8.27 -2.24 -19.17
CA ASP A 390 -9.59 -2.47 -18.58
C ASP A 390 -9.55 -2.69 -17.06
N ILE A 391 -8.36 -2.66 -16.43
CA ILE A 391 -8.23 -2.92 -15.00
C ILE A 391 -9.01 -1.90 -14.17
N ILE A 392 -9.83 -2.40 -13.26
CA ILE A 392 -10.46 -1.63 -12.20
C ILE A 392 -9.68 -1.87 -10.91
N ARG A 393 -9.48 -0.80 -10.13
CA ARG A 393 -8.93 -0.88 -8.79
C ARG A 393 -9.96 -0.44 -7.77
N LEU A 394 -10.21 -1.31 -6.79
CA LEU A 394 -11.04 -1.03 -5.63
C LEU A 394 -10.15 -0.80 -4.41
N CYS A 395 -10.45 0.27 -3.68
CA CYS A 395 -9.85 0.57 -2.40
C CYS A 395 -10.97 0.44 -1.37
N ILE A 396 -10.90 -0.59 -0.53
CA ILE A 396 -12.03 -0.97 0.32
C ILE A 396 -11.95 -0.22 1.66
N GLY A 397 -13.05 0.43 2.02
CA GLY A 397 -13.25 1.17 3.26
C GLY A 397 -13.83 0.31 4.38
N ILE A 398 -14.39 0.98 5.38
CA ILE A 398 -14.98 0.34 6.58
C ILE A 398 -16.50 0.37 6.58
N GLU A 399 -17.13 0.67 5.45
CA GLU A 399 -18.58 0.61 5.30
C GLU A 399 -19.13 -0.80 5.62
N ASP A 400 -20.45 -0.87 5.72
CA ASP A 400 -21.14 -2.15 5.80
C ASP A 400 -20.83 -3.00 4.56
N LEU A 401 -20.55 -4.29 4.77
CA LEU A 401 -20.09 -5.17 3.71
C LEU A 401 -21.22 -5.44 2.71
N ASP A 402 -22.45 -5.59 3.17
CA ASP A 402 -23.58 -5.92 2.30
C ASP A 402 -23.94 -4.72 1.44
N ASP A 403 -23.89 -3.51 1.99
CA ASP A 403 -24.06 -2.26 1.22
C ASP A 403 -23.01 -2.14 0.08
N LEU A 404 -21.73 -2.45 0.37
CA LEU A 404 -20.66 -2.43 -0.65
C LEU A 404 -20.89 -3.50 -1.73
N ARG A 405 -21.32 -4.70 -1.34
CA ARG A 405 -21.60 -5.78 -2.29
C ARG A 405 -22.80 -5.44 -3.17
N ASP A 406 -23.86 -4.87 -2.59
CA ASP A 406 -25.07 -4.47 -3.31
C ASP A 406 -24.80 -3.34 -4.30
N ASP A 407 -24.00 -2.34 -3.92
CA ASP A 407 -23.63 -1.26 -4.84
C ASP A 407 -22.80 -1.79 -6.02
N LEU A 408 -21.83 -2.66 -5.73
CA LEU A 408 -21.00 -3.28 -6.77
C LEU A 408 -21.82 -4.20 -7.69
N ALA A 409 -22.70 -5.03 -7.12
CA ALA A 409 -23.60 -5.91 -7.87
C ALA A 409 -24.50 -5.11 -8.82
N GLN A 410 -25.12 -4.03 -8.34
CA GLN A 410 -25.95 -3.16 -9.17
C GLN A 410 -25.14 -2.49 -10.28
N ALA A 411 -23.92 -2.02 -9.99
CA ALA A 411 -23.04 -1.44 -11.00
C ALA A 411 -22.67 -2.45 -12.10
N LEU A 412 -22.32 -3.69 -11.71
CA LEU A 412 -22.00 -4.77 -12.64
C LEU A 412 -23.20 -5.13 -13.55
N VAL A 413 -24.41 -5.23 -12.99
CA VAL A 413 -25.64 -5.52 -13.75
C VAL A 413 -25.98 -4.38 -14.72
N ARG A 414 -25.97 -3.12 -14.26
CA ARG A 414 -26.30 -1.96 -15.10
C ARG A 414 -25.30 -1.74 -16.23
N ALA A 415 -24.02 -2.02 -15.98
CA ALA A 415 -22.99 -1.95 -17.01
C ALA A 415 -23.12 -3.03 -18.08
N GLY A 416 -23.94 -4.06 -17.83
CA GLY A 416 -24.04 -5.26 -18.67
C GLY A 416 -22.80 -6.14 -18.56
N ALA A 417 -22.15 -6.16 -17.40
CA ALA A 417 -20.92 -6.93 -17.16
C ALA A 417 -21.18 -8.40 -16.86
N VAL A 418 -22.42 -8.74 -16.53
CA VAL A 418 -22.80 -10.02 -15.95
C VAL A 418 -24.12 -10.50 -16.55
N ARG A 419 -24.28 -11.82 -16.65
CA ARG A 419 -25.55 -12.47 -16.95
C ARG A 419 -26.22 -12.92 -15.65
N LEU A 420 -27.52 -12.66 -15.50
CA LEU A 420 -28.29 -13.14 -14.36
C LEU A 420 -28.54 -14.65 -14.46
N THR A 421 -28.48 -15.32 -13.31
CA THR A 421 -28.70 -16.76 -13.15
C THR A 421 -29.59 -16.99 -11.93
N GLU A 422 -30.13 -18.20 -11.75
CA GLU A 422 -30.93 -18.55 -10.57
C GLU A 422 -30.15 -18.42 -9.25
N GLU A 423 -28.81 -18.52 -9.31
CA GLU A 423 -27.91 -18.46 -8.15
C GLU A 423 -27.26 -17.06 -7.94
N GLY A 424 -27.59 -16.07 -8.78
CA GLY A 424 -26.97 -14.73 -8.72
C GLY A 424 -26.59 -14.22 -10.12
N PHE A 425 -25.32 -13.87 -10.33
CA PHE A 425 -24.83 -13.46 -11.65
C PHE A 425 -23.46 -14.06 -12.00
N VAL A 426 -23.10 -14.07 -13.28
CA VAL A 426 -21.79 -14.54 -13.75
C VAL A 426 -21.22 -13.53 -14.73
N ALA A 427 -19.93 -13.22 -14.61
CA ALA A 427 -19.18 -12.34 -15.50
C ALA A 427 -19.27 -12.81 -16.95
N LEU A 428 -19.52 -11.87 -17.85
CA LEU A 428 -19.47 -12.14 -19.28
C LEU A 428 -18.01 -12.31 -19.73
N LYS A 429 -17.77 -13.26 -20.63
CA LYS A 429 -16.45 -13.41 -21.27
C LYS A 429 -16.28 -12.39 -22.39
N GLU A 430 -15.03 -12.17 -22.78
CA GLU A 430 -14.68 -11.28 -23.89
C GLU A 430 -15.47 -11.67 -25.16
N GLY A 431 -16.26 -10.73 -25.67
CA GLY A 431 -17.12 -10.93 -26.85
C GLY A 431 -18.54 -11.44 -26.57
N GLU A 432 -18.88 -11.80 -25.33
CA GLU A 432 -20.26 -12.13 -24.94
C GLU A 432 -21.06 -10.83 -24.70
N THR A 433 -22.31 -10.79 -25.18
CA THR A 433 -23.27 -9.74 -24.88
C THR A 433 -24.48 -10.36 -24.18
N VAL A 434 -25.15 -9.58 -23.31
CA VAL A 434 -26.46 -9.98 -22.79
C VAL A 434 -27.42 -10.01 -23.97
N GLU A 435 -27.90 -11.20 -24.37
CA GLU A 435 -28.96 -11.31 -25.38
C GLU A 435 -30.17 -10.49 -24.92
N GLY A 436 -30.57 -9.52 -25.73
CA GLY A 436 -31.65 -8.60 -25.41
C GLY A 436 -32.97 -9.35 -25.27
N ASN A 437 -33.67 -9.13 -24.16
CA ASN A 437 -35.13 -9.29 -24.12
C ASN A 437 -35.74 -8.25 -25.07
N GLY A 438 -35.87 -8.61 -26.34
CA GLY A 438 -36.56 -7.80 -27.33
C GLY A 438 -38.08 -7.94 -27.20
N ALA A 439 -38.77 -6.85 -26.89
CA ALA A 439 -40.06 -6.49 -27.48
C ALA A 439 -40.45 -5.02 -27.17
N GLY A 440 -40.17 -4.13 -28.12
CA GLY A 440 -41.07 -3.05 -28.57
C GLY A 440 -41.38 -1.88 -27.65
N ALA A 441 -40.69 -0.75 -27.86
CA ALA A 441 -41.32 0.57 -28.02
C ALA A 441 -40.31 1.53 -28.68
N GLU A 442 -40.67 2.00 -29.88
CA GLU A 442 -39.94 3.02 -30.63
C GLU A 442 -40.06 4.40 -29.95
N ASP A 443 -38.95 5.15 -30.05
CA ASP A 443 -38.78 6.61 -30.10
C ASP A 443 -39.75 7.55 -29.36
N GLU A 444 -39.18 8.36 -28.45
CA GLU A 444 -39.35 9.81 -28.53
C GLU A 444 -38.18 10.58 -27.89
N VAL A 445 -37.65 11.52 -28.66
CA VAL A 445 -36.49 12.38 -28.39
C VAL A 445 -36.94 13.67 -27.70
N VAL A 446 -36.44 13.98 -26.48
CA VAL A 446 -36.20 15.33 -25.90
C VAL A 446 -35.33 15.13 -24.64
N GLY A 447 -34.27 15.84 -24.25
CA GLY A 447 -33.52 17.00 -24.70
C GLY A 447 -32.45 17.31 -23.63
N GLU A 448 -31.30 17.84 -24.05
CA GLU A 448 -30.21 18.48 -23.27
C GLU A 448 -29.63 17.76 -22.02
N ALA A 449 -28.50 17.06 -22.22
CA ALA A 449 -27.55 16.73 -21.17
C ALA A 449 -26.41 17.76 -21.14
N GLY A 450 -26.29 18.46 -20.01
CA GLY A 450 -25.13 19.29 -19.69
C GLY A 450 -23.87 18.43 -19.56
N THR A 451 -22.90 18.68 -20.42
CA THR A 451 -21.56 18.08 -20.35
C THR A 451 -20.82 18.56 -19.10
N SER A 452 -20.72 17.71 -18.07
CA SER A 452 -19.69 17.87 -17.04
C SER A 452 -18.36 17.40 -17.64
N LYS A 453 -17.53 18.36 -18.05
CA LYS A 453 -16.15 18.10 -18.48
C LYS A 453 -15.34 17.63 -17.28
N ILE A 454 -14.79 16.43 -17.38
CA ILE A 454 -13.65 16.00 -16.57
C ILE A 454 -12.49 16.94 -16.91
N VAL A 455 -12.13 17.81 -15.97
CA VAL A 455 -10.95 18.66 -16.08
C VAL A 455 -9.73 17.77 -15.90
N VAL A 456 -9.10 17.44 -17.02
CA VAL A 456 -7.73 16.94 -17.04
C VAL A 456 -6.84 18.17 -17.01
N ASP A 457 -6.33 18.51 -15.82
CA ASP A 457 -5.26 19.51 -15.70
C ASP A 457 -3.98 18.94 -16.30
N GLN A 458 -3.57 19.47 -17.46
CA GLN A 458 -2.17 19.69 -17.86
C GLN A 458 -2.11 20.78 -18.96
N PRO A 459 -1.02 21.56 -19.07
CA PRO A 459 0.10 21.78 -18.13
C PRO A 459 -0.01 23.06 -17.29
#